data_AF-A0A3C1D5E5-F1
#
_entry.id   AF-A0A3C1D5E5-F1
#
_cell.length_a   1.000
_cell.length_b   1.000
_cell.length_c   1.000
_cell.angle_alpha   90.00
_cell.angle_beta   90.00
_cell.angle_gamma   90.00
#
_symmetry.space_group_name_H-M   'P 1'
#
loop_
_entity.id
_entity.type
_entity.pdbx_description
1 polymer ?
#
loop_
_entity_poly.entity_id
_entity_poly.type
_entity_poly.pdbx_seq_one_letter_code
_entity_poly.pdbx_strand_id
1 'polypeptide(L)' 'RAAASVCARNAPALFVPCHRVLRTDGSLGGFAWGIEIKRSLLDRENPSLLSADSQA' A
#
# COMPACT_ATOMS: atom_id res chain seq x y z
N ARG A 1 -3.45 2.52 16.05
CA ARG A 1 -4.52 3.54 15.84
C ARG A 1 -3.96 4.90 15.42
N ALA A 2 -2.98 5.48 16.15
CA ALA A 2 -2.33 6.75 15.76
C ALA A 2 -1.60 6.70 14.41
N ALA A 3 -0.89 5.60 14.10
CA ALA A 3 -0.21 5.44 12.82
C ALA A 3 -1.17 5.58 11.62
N ALA A 4 -2.36 5.00 11.71
CA ALA A 4 -3.36 5.07 10.63
C ALA A 4 -3.86 6.49 10.37
N SER A 5 -4.10 7.29 11.42
CA SER A 5 -4.56 8.68 11.27
C SER A 5 -3.48 9.63 10.77
N VAL A 6 -2.21 9.33 11.03
CA VAL A 6 -1.07 10.05 10.45
C VAL A 6 -0.90 9.68 8.97
N CYS A 7 -0.98 8.39 8.63
CA CYS A 7 -0.89 7.90 7.25
C CYS A 7 -1.99 8.46 6.35
N ALA A 8 -3.20 8.64 6.88
CA ALA A 8 -4.32 9.23 6.14
C ALA A 8 -4.14 10.73 5.82
N ARG A 9 -3.25 11.43 6.53
CA ARG A 9 -2.95 12.86 6.32
C ARG A 9 -1.61 13.09 5.63
N ASN A 10 -1.01 12.03 5.11
CA ASN A 10 0.28 12.09 4.45
C ASN A 10 0.12 12.73 3.05
N ALA A 11 0.43 14.01 2.91
CA ALA A 11 0.41 14.68 1.61
C ALA A 11 1.44 14.12 0.60
N PRO A 12 2.68 13.77 0.99
CA PRO A 12 3.68 13.20 0.07
C PRO A 12 3.75 11.65 0.09
N ALA A 13 2.63 10.93 -0.06
CA ALA A 13 2.64 9.47 0.17
C ALA A 13 3.43 8.60 -0.82
N LEU A 14 3.88 9.17 -1.96
CA LEU A 14 4.82 8.47 -2.82
C LEU A 14 6.26 8.50 -2.27
N PHE A 15 6.61 9.50 -1.45
CA PHE A 15 7.92 9.62 -0.82
C PHE A 15 7.94 9.01 0.59
N VAL A 16 6.82 9.13 1.31
CA VAL A 16 6.64 8.48 2.60
C VAL A 16 5.72 7.27 2.40
N PRO A 17 6.23 6.02 2.50
CA PRO A 17 5.51 4.82 2.04
C PRO A 17 4.44 4.37 3.05
N CYS A 18 3.46 5.23 3.32
CA CYS A 18 2.40 4.97 4.28
C CYS A 18 1.42 3.88 3.81
N HIS A 19 1.43 3.54 2.52
CA HIS A 19 0.75 2.37 1.95
C HIS A 19 1.31 1.04 2.47
N ARG A 20 2.52 1.01 3.06
CA ARG A 20 3.09 -0.19 3.71
C ARG A 20 2.54 -0.48 5.11
N VAL A 21 1.77 0.45 5.70
CA VAL A 21 1.19 0.25 7.03
C VAL A 21 -0.05 -0.65 6.94
N LEU A 22 0.04 -1.84 7.53
CA LEU A 22 -1.05 -2.82 7.62
C LEU A 22 -1.73 -2.81 8.99
N ARG A 23 -2.90 -3.43 9.09
CA ARG A 23 -3.52 -3.73 10.38
C ARG A 23 -2.79 -4.90 11.05
N THR A 24 -3.03 -5.07 12.35
CA THR A 24 -2.44 -6.17 13.15
C THR A 24 -2.85 -7.56 12.66
N ASP A 25 -3.98 -7.67 11.97
CA ASP A 25 -4.49 -8.90 11.34
C ASP A 25 -3.95 -9.10 9.91
N GLY A 26 -3.06 -8.23 9.43
CA GLY A 26 -2.52 -8.27 8.07
C GLY A 26 -3.44 -7.68 7.00
N SER A 27 -4.66 -7.26 7.34
CA SER A 27 -5.59 -6.67 6.36
C SER A 27 -5.20 -5.24 5.98
N LEU A 28 -5.68 -4.80 4.81
CA LEU A 28 -5.48 -3.44 4.34
C LEU A 28 -6.35 -2.46 5.14
N GLY A 29 -5.70 -1.57 5.88
CA GLY A 29 -6.35 -0.38 6.44
C GLY A 29 -6.54 0.71 5.39
N GLY A 30 -7.44 1.67 5.69
CA GLY A 30 -7.75 2.80 4.81
C GLY A 30 -6.52 3.60 4.36
N PHE A 31 -6.66 4.23 3.20
CA PHE A 31 -5.63 5.00 2.52
C PHE A 31 -6.26 6.27 1.93
N ALA A 32 -5.52 7.38 1.91
CA ALA A 32 -6.08 8.69 1.51
C ALA A 32 -6.60 8.69 0.06
N TRP A 33 -6.03 7.86 -0.82
CA TRP A 33 -6.44 7.69 -2.22
C TRP A 33 -7.24 6.42 -2.47
N GLY A 34 -7.73 5.77 -1.42
CA GLY A 34 -8.52 4.54 -1.52
C GLY A 34 -7.69 3.26 -1.48
N ILE A 35 -8.37 2.16 -1.18
CA ILE A 35 -7.74 0.86 -0.90
C ILE A 35 -7.09 0.24 -2.15
N GLU A 36 -7.65 0.49 -3.33
CA GLU A 36 -7.16 -0.06 -4.60
C GLU A 36 -5.79 0.52 -4.99
N ILE A 37 -5.58 1.82 -4.76
CA ILE A 37 -4.29 2.45 -5.00
C ILE A 37 -3.23 1.88 -4.04
N LYS A 38 -3.59 1.70 -2.76
CA LYS A 38 -2.71 1.06 -1.78
C LYS A 38 -2.30 -0.35 -2.21
N ARG A 39 -3.26 -1.15 -2.69
CA ARG A 39 -3.00 -2.50 -3.21
C ARG A 39 -2.06 -2.47 -4.42
N SER A 40 -2.34 -1.63 -5.42
CA SER A 40 -1.49 -1.51 -6.62
C SER A 40 -0.06 -1.07 -6.28
N LEU A 41 0.13 -0.18 -5.30
CA LEU A 41 1.46 0.22 -4.85
C LEU A 41 2.21 -0.94 -4.18
N LEU A 42 1.53 -1.71 -3.33
CA LEU A 42 2.13 -2.90 -2.70
C LEU A 42 2.49 -3.98 -3.72
N ASP A 43 1.65 -4.20 -4.74
CA ASP A 43 1.91 -5.17 -5.80
C ASP A 43 3.15 -4.77 -6.62
N ARG A 44 3.33 -3.48 -6.93
CA ARG A 44 4.52 -2.96 -7.64
C ARG A 44 5.80 -3.06 -6.81
N GLU A 45 5.69 -2.93 -5.49
CA GLU A 45 6.83 -3.08 -4.57
C GLU A 45 7.25 -4.54 -4.38
N ASN A 46 6.42 -5.50 -4.79
CA ASN A 46 6.68 -6.92 -4.64
C ASN A 46 6.81 -7.61 -6.01
N PRO A 47 7.86 -7.28 -6.80
CA PRO A 47 8.01 -7.73 -8.18
C PRO A 47 8.27 -9.23 -8.36
N SER A 48 8.39 -10.01 -7.28
CA SER A 48 8.53 -11.47 -7.34
C SER A 48 7.31 -12.19 -7.95
N LEU A 49 6.18 -11.49 -8.15
CA LEU A 49 5.01 -12.00 -8.86
C LEU A 49 4.89 -11.49 -10.31
N LEU A 50 5.68 -10.47 -10.70
CA LEU A 50 5.63 -9.87 -12.04
C LEU A 50 6.45 -10.66 -13.09
N SER A 51 7.24 -11.66 -12.68
CA SER A 51 7.89 -12.60 -13.62
C SER A 51 7.05 -13.84 -13.96
N ALA A 52 5.89 -14.04 -13.32
CA ALA A 52 5.02 -15.20 -13.57
C ALA A 52 4.06 -14.97 -14.75
N ASP A 53 3.67 -13.72 -15.03
CA ASP A 53 2.61 -13.40 -16.01
C ASP A 53 3.11 -12.72 -17.29
N SER A 54 4.44 -12.67 -17.53
CA SER A 54 5.00 -12.20 -18.81
C SER A 54 5.37 -13.34 -19.78
N GLN A 55 4.77 -14.52 -19.60
CA GLN A 55 4.68 -15.59 -20.60
C GLN A 55 3.21 -16.00 -20.81
N ALA A 56 2.46 -15.16 -21.52
CA ALA A 56 1.22 -15.55 -22.21
C ALA A 56 0.95 -14.57 -23.36
#